data_AF-A0AAX4KZ08-F1
#
_entry.id   AF-A0AAX4KZ08-F1
#
_cell.length_a   1.000
_cell.length_b   1.000
_cell.length_c   1.000
_cell.angle_alpha   90.00
_cell.angle_beta   90.00
_cell.angle_gamma   90.00
#
_symmetry.space_group_name_H-M   'P 1'
#
loop_
_entity.id
_entity.type
_entity.pdbx_description
1 polymer ?
#
loop_
_entity_poly.entity_id
_entity_poly.type
_entity_poly.pdbx_seq_one_letter_code
_entity_poly.pdbx_strand_id
1 'polypeptide(L)'
;MTIFEVKYEDLAARIGILRTKHGNIETPVFFPVVNVFKDEITINEIKNVGFKNFITNSYMLYKYNVVKNDIHTELNSEDMVIMTDSGAYQILEYGDIGISNEEIVKYQLKIKPDIAVILDLPTGNIDNYDNARETVYETLRRAKEASDIITKNSNNNDMIWVYPIQGGRFLDLIKFSAKELINFEEIYNMAALGSPTVLLEHYMYDIVVDMIYTAKSNIKRGIPFHLFGGGLPHIIPFAVALGVDSFDSASYIIYARDNRYITRSRVYKLEDLEYFPCSCPVCSKHTPKDLLELDKKTRTRLLAIHNLYTISEEIKATKQAIKEGRLFEYLQEKAYSHPAVYTAFKRLLKYSEYLEKYDPRIRGDAKGIFLYDVNSLYRPEILRYSKFLTRYTKKNEKITIYCYDRIVSETIYDYKQKIKDSLANSDKGDVFLAVPFFGLIPLELAESYPLSQFEAPKEIDEDIITDIKNKILEFIRRNNYQKVELVNCEKLNLHINSISASS
;
A
#
# COMPACT_ATOMS: atom_id res chain seq x y z
N MET A 1 25.10 11.44 1.03
CA MET A 1 24.31 10.71 2.04
C MET A 1 23.14 10.03 1.35
N THR A 2 22.66 8.87 1.82
CA THR A 2 21.51 8.19 1.20
C THR A 2 20.24 9.01 1.42
N ILE A 3 19.52 9.34 0.33
CA ILE A 3 18.29 10.16 0.34
C ILE A 3 17.13 9.44 1.05
N PHE A 4 17.09 8.11 0.99
CA PHE A 4 16.02 7.31 1.57
C PHE A 4 16.53 6.08 2.33
N GLU A 5 16.03 5.86 3.55
CA GLU A 5 16.43 4.75 4.41
C GLU A 5 15.21 3.99 4.92
N VAL A 6 15.14 2.68 4.69
CA VAL A 6 14.04 1.83 5.19
C VAL A 6 14.29 1.41 6.65
N LYS A 7 13.24 1.48 7.47
CA LYS A 7 13.22 1.06 8.89
C LYS A 7 12.27 -0.13 9.11
N TYR A 8 11.00 0.08 8.73
CA TYR A 8 9.85 -0.81 8.67
C TYR A 8 9.71 -1.53 7.32
N GLU A 9 9.40 -2.82 7.25
CA GLU A 9 8.86 -3.42 6.00
C GLU A 9 7.71 -4.36 6.34
N ASP A 10 6.62 -4.38 5.57
CA ASP A 10 5.53 -5.38 5.67
C ASP A 10 4.87 -5.60 4.31
N LEU A 11 4.77 -6.85 3.86
CA LEU A 11 4.49 -7.11 2.43
C LEU A 11 5.52 -6.36 1.57
N ALA A 12 5.09 -5.59 0.55
CA ALA A 12 5.98 -4.66 -0.14
C ALA A 12 5.98 -3.24 0.47
N ALA A 13 5.20 -2.99 1.52
CA ALA A 13 5.18 -1.72 2.23
C ALA A 13 6.46 -1.49 3.01
N ARG A 14 6.75 -0.21 3.25
CA ARG A 14 7.91 0.19 4.03
C ARG A 14 7.65 1.48 4.81
N ILE A 15 8.18 1.51 6.04
CA ILE A 15 8.36 2.76 6.79
C ILE A 15 9.80 3.16 6.59
N GLY A 16 10.04 4.30 5.95
CA GLY A 16 11.38 4.81 5.71
C GLY A 16 11.51 6.30 6.01
N ILE A 17 12.74 6.76 6.12
CA ILE A 17 13.10 8.16 6.33
C ILE A 17 13.59 8.75 5.01
N LEU A 18 12.82 9.68 4.46
CA LEU A 18 13.19 10.51 3.32
C LEU A 18 13.89 11.77 3.84
N ARG A 19 15.16 11.95 3.48
CA ARG A 19 15.97 13.10 3.89
C ARG A 19 15.82 14.20 2.87
N THR A 20 15.37 15.36 3.31
CA THR A 20 15.25 16.57 2.49
C THR A 20 16.04 17.71 3.13
N LYS A 21 16.18 18.84 2.43
CA LYS A 21 16.97 19.97 2.89
C LYS A 21 16.40 20.60 4.17
N HIS A 22 15.08 20.78 4.25
CA HIS A 22 14.42 21.42 5.41
C HIS A 22 13.86 20.43 6.44
N GLY A 23 14.02 19.12 6.24
CA GLY A 23 13.63 18.14 7.24
C GLY A 23 13.68 16.68 6.80
N ASN A 24 13.55 15.78 7.77
CA ASN A 24 13.35 14.36 7.48
C ASN A 24 11.86 14.03 7.53
N ILE A 25 11.37 13.27 6.55
CA ILE A 25 10.00 12.79 6.49
C ILE A 25 9.96 11.29 6.71
N GLU A 26 9.12 10.83 7.63
CA GLU A 26 8.82 9.41 7.79
C GLU A 26 7.66 8.99 6.86
N THR A 27 7.96 8.09 5.94
CA THR A 27 7.03 7.46 4.99
C THR A 27 6.37 6.22 5.60
N PRO A 28 5.17 5.78 5.18
CA PRO A 28 4.28 6.47 4.24
C PRO A 28 3.80 7.83 4.77
N VAL A 29 3.68 8.81 3.88
CA VAL A 29 3.33 10.20 4.23
C VAL A 29 2.31 10.78 3.25
N PHE A 30 1.44 11.65 3.74
CA PHE A 30 0.50 12.41 2.90
C PHE A 30 0.92 13.88 2.83
N PHE A 31 0.89 14.46 1.64
CA PHE A 31 1.14 15.88 1.34
C PHE A 31 -0.20 16.56 1.06
N PRO A 32 -0.72 17.38 1.98
CA PRO A 32 -1.88 18.22 1.70
C PRO A 32 -1.56 19.17 0.55
N VAL A 33 -2.44 19.22 -0.46
CA VAL A 33 -2.31 20.19 -1.56
C VAL A 33 -2.79 21.56 -1.08
N VAL A 34 -1.87 22.52 -1.04
CA VAL A 34 -2.12 23.90 -0.61
C VAL A 34 -2.30 24.79 -1.84
N ASN A 35 -3.47 25.42 -1.94
CA ASN A 35 -3.70 26.51 -2.88
C ASN A 35 -3.45 27.85 -2.16
N VAL A 36 -2.30 28.47 -2.42
CA VAL A 36 -1.86 29.71 -1.74
C VAL A 36 -2.74 30.93 -2.04
N PHE A 37 -3.65 30.84 -3.02
CA PHE A 37 -4.56 31.93 -3.40
C PHE A 37 -5.90 31.87 -2.66
N LYS A 38 -6.17 30.81 -1.90
CA LYS A 38 -7.44 30.61 -1.18
C LYS A 38 -7.19 30.63 0.32
N ASP A 39 -8.04 31.36 1.05
CA ASP A 39 -7.93 31.56 2.50
C ASP A 39 -8.85 30.61 3.31
N GLU A 40 -9.29 29.50 2.70
CA GLU A 40 -10.20 28.53 3.33
C GLU A 40 -9.52 27.71 4.43
N ILE A 41 -8.22 27.44 4.28
CA ILE A 41 -7.38 26.78 5.27
C ILE A 41 -5.95 27.30 5.14
N THR A 42 -5.34 27.62 6.28
CA THR A 42 -3.97 28.16 6.35
C THR A 42 -2.94 27.06 6.50
N ILE A 43 -1.69 27.34 6.11
CA ILE A 43 -0.56 26.42 6.33
C ILE A 43 -0.38 26.12 7.82
N ASN A 44 -0.58 27.11 8.69
CA ASN A 44 -0.49 26.92 10.14
C ASN A 44 -1.55 25.95 10.68
N GLU A 45 -2.75 25.91 10.09
CA GLU A 45 -3.78 24.93 10.47
C GLU A 45 -3.42 23.51 10.03
N ILE A 46 -2.86 23.36 8.83
CA ILE A 46 -2.30 22.09 8.35
C ILE A 46 -1.20 21.60 9.30
N LYS A 47 -0.33 22.51 9.74
CA LYS A 47 0.71 22.25 10.75
C LYS A 47 0.11 21.84 12.10
N ASN A 48 -0.95 22.50 12.56
CA ASN A 48 -1.64 22.16 13.81
C ASN A 48 -2.31 20.78 13.79
N VAL A 49 -2.71 20.27 12.61
CA VAL A 49 -3.16 18.87 12.45
C VAL A 49 -1.99 17.88 12.65
N GLY A 50 -0.75 18.34 12.44
CA GLY A 50 0.48 17.57 12.63
C GLY A 50 1.23 17.26 11.35
N PHE A 51 0.85 17.84 10.22
CA PHE A 51 1.61 17.73 8.98
C PHE A 51 2.85 18.64 9.04
N LYS A 52 4.00 18.09 8.65
CA LYS A 52 5.28 18.84 8.54
C LYS A 52 5.71 19.03 7.10
N ASN A 53 4.77 18.82 6.18
CA ASN A 53 5.01 18.78 4.76
C ASN A 53 3.72 19.16 4.03
N PHE A 54 3.84 19.76 2.86
CA PHE A 54 2.72 20.03 1.95
C PHE A 54 3.22 20.12 0.51
N ILE A 55 2.29 20.05 -0.44
CA ILE A 55 2.58 20.28 -1.86
C ILE A 55 1.85 21.53 -2.33
N THR A 56 2.48 22.32 -3.21
CA THR A 56 1.84 23.45 -3.89
C THR A 56 2.17 23.40 -5.39
N ASN A 57 1.53 24.26 -6.18
CA ASN A 57 1.63 24.23 -7.62
C ASN A 57 2.58 25.33 -8.14
N SER A 58 3.74 24.93 -8.64
CA SER A 58 4.77 25.88 -9.10
C SER A 58 4.32 26.69 -10.32
N TYR A 59 3.51 26.14 -11.22
CA TYR A 59 2.94 26.90 -12.35
C TYR A 59 2.09 28.07 -11.86
N MET A 60 1.24 27.85 -10.86
CA MET A 60 0.41 28.90 -10.30
C MET A 60 1.25 29.95 -9.57
N LEU A 61 2.26 29.53 -8.80
CA LEU A 61 3.19 30.47 -8.14
C LEU A 61 3.93 31.34 -9.16
N TYR A 62 4.37 30.75 -10.27
CA TYR A 62 5.03 31.45 -11.37
C TYR A 62 4.08 32.45 -12.07
N LYS A 63 2.91 31.96 -12.52
CA LYS A 63 1.94 32.74 -13.30
C LYS A 63 1.48 34.00 -12.58
N TYR A 64 1.28 33.92 -11.26
CA TYR A 64 0.84 35.04 -10.44
C TYR A 64 1.98 35.71 -9.66
N ASN A 65 3.23 35.33 -9.94
CA ASN A 65 4.43 35.95 -9.37
C ASN A 65 4.43 36.00 -7.83
N VAL A 66 3.92 34.94 -7.19
CA VAL A 66 3.74 34.85 -5.74
C VAL A 66 5.06 34.62 -5.03
N VAL A 67 5.88 33.73 -5.56
CA VAL A 67 7.21 33.39 -5.02
C VAL A 67 8.25 33.75 -6.05
N LYS A 68 9.21 34.61 -5.69
CA LYS A 68 10.23 35.09 -6.63
C LYS A 68 11.60 34.46 -6.39
N ASN A 69 11.90 34.16 -5.15
CA ASN A 69 13.13 33.57 -4.66
C ASN A 69 12.73 32.39 -3.77
N ASP A 70 13.14 32.35 -2.51
CA ASP A 70 12.98 31.18 -1.66
C ASP A 70 11.52 30.90 -1.26
N ILE A 71 10.99 29.74 -1.65
CA ILE A 71 9.61 29.32 -1.36
C ILE A 71 9.33 29.18 0.14
N HIS A 72 10.33 28.81 0.95
CA HIS A 72 10.13 28.62 2.38
C HIS A 72 9.95 29.96 3.08
N THR A 73 10.79 30.95 2.78
CA THR A 73 10.69 32.29 3.35
C THR A 73 9.44 33.02 2.88
N GLU A 74 9.14 32.98 1.56
CA GLU A 74 8.00 33.71 1.01
C GLU A 74 6.64 33.10 1.43
N LEU A 75 6.60 31.82 1.82
CA LEU A 75 5.42 31.16 2.39
C LEU A 75 5.45 31.02 3.93
N ASN A 76 6.44 31.60 4.63
CA ASN A 76 6.63 31.48 6.09
C ASN A 76 6.58 30.02 6.59
N SER A 77 7.34 29.14 5.93
CA SER A 77 7.29 27.68 6.08
C SER A 77 8.71 27.06 6.16
N GLU A 78 9.62 27.71 6.88
CA GLU A 78 11.03 27.31 7.02
C GLU A 78 11.24 25.98 7.76
N ASP A 79 10.24 25.53 8.52
CA ASP A 79 10.27 24.27 9.27
C ASP A 79 9.39 23.17 8.65
N MET A 80 8.94 23.37 7.41
CA MET A 80 8.14 22.41 6.65
C MET A 80 8.86 21.97 5.39
N VAL A 81 8.65 20.72 5.00
CA VAL A 81 9.09 20.22 3.70
C VAL A 81 8.10 20.62 2.62
N ILE A 82 8.57 21.27 1.57
CA ILE A 82 7.72 21.75 0.47
C ILE A 82 7.98 20.96 -0.79
N MET A 83 6.94 20.27 -1.27
CA MET A 83 6.92 19.70 -2.61
C MET A 83 6.26 20.67 -3.59
N THR A 84 6.72 20.71 -4.84
CA THR A 84 6.03 21.44 -5.90
C THR A 84 5.65 20.54 -7.06
N ASP A 85 4.38 20.58 -7.43
CA ASP A 85 3.90 20.09 -8.72
C ASP A 85 4.25 21.10 -9.83
N SER A 86 4.44 20.62 -11.05
CA SER A 86 4.76 21.39 -12.25
C SER A 86 3.55 22.07 -12.90
N GLY A 87 2.34 21.67 -12.52
CA GLY A 87 1.10 22.13 -13.15
C GLY A 87 0.56 21.17 -14.22
N ALA A 88 1.07 19.94 -14.27
CA ALA A 88 0.57 18.88 -15.15
C ALA A 88 -0.95 18.67 -14.99
N TYR A 89 -1.49 18.76 -13.77
CA TYR A 89 -2.93 18.67 -13.55
C TYR A 89 -3.73 19.75 -14.28
N GLN A 90 -3.21 20.99 -14.41
CA GLN A 90 -3.86 22.02 -15.21
C GLN A 90 -3.81 21.72 -16.71
N ILE A 91 -2.80 20.98 -17.18
CA ILE A 91 -2.79 20.50 -18.57
C ILE A 91 -3.96 19.53 -18.80
N LEU A 92 -4.22 18.65 -17.83
CA LEU A 92 -5.34 17.72 -17.89
C LEU A 92 -6.71 18.44 -17.88
N GLU A 93 -6.86 19.52 -17.11
CA GLU A 93 -8.11 20.28 -17.01
C GLU A 93 -8.34 21.26 -18.17
N TYR A 94 -7.29 21.97 -18.61
CA TYR A 94 -7.43 23.14 -19.51
C TYR A 94 -6.69 23.00 -20.85
N GLY A 95 -5.92 21.94 -21.07
CA GLY A 95 -5.10 21.75 -22.27
C GLY A 95 -3.75 22.47 -22.16
N ASP A 96 -3.40 23.32 -23.12
CA ASP A 96 -2.12 24.02 -23.07
C ASP A 96 -2.13 25.14 -22.00
N ILE A 97 -1.15 25.11 -21.09
CA ILE A 97 -1.00 26.08 -20.01
C ILE A 97 -0.01 27.20 -20.35
N GLY A 98 0.61 27.17 -21.54
CA GLY A 98 1.44 28.23 -22.09
C GLY A 98 2.79 28.43 -21.41
N ILE A 99 3.29 27.41 -20.70
CA ILE A 99 4.62 27.40 -20.09
C ILE A 99 5.40 26.19 -20.60
N SER A 100 6.67 26.38 -20.93
CA SER A 100 7.56 25.29 -21.31
C SER A 100 8.08 24.51 -20.09
N ASN A 101 8.50 23.27 -20.33
CA ASN A 101 9.17 22.47 -19.32
C ASN A 101 10.49 23.11 -18.85
N GLU A 102 11.24 23.75 -19.75
CA GLU A 102 12.46 24.48 -19.39
C GLU A 102 12.17 25.64 -18.41
N GLU A 103 11.11 26.42 -18.65
CA GLU A 103 10.73 27.54 -17.79
C GLU A 103 10.33 27.06 -16.39
N ILE A 104 9.53 25.99 -16.27
CA ILE A 104 9.11 25.50 -14.96
C ILE A 104 10.31 24.94 -14.17
N VAL A 105 11.20 24.19 -14.82
CA VAL A 105 12.37 23.60 -14.17
C VAL A 105 13.30 24.70 -13.67
N LYS A 106 13.57 25.73 -14.50
CA LYS A 106 14.35 26.89 -14.07
C LYS A 106 13.68 27.64 -12.92
N TYR A 107 12.36 27.76 -12.94
CA TYR A 107 11.62 28.41 -11.87
C TYR A 107 11.70 27.61 -10.55
N GLN A 108 11.50 26.30 -10.59
CA GLN A 108 11.67 25.43 -9.42
C GLN A 108 13.09 25.49 -8.86
N LEU A 109 14.13 25.47 -9.70
CA LEU A 109 15.52 25.67 -9.28
C LEU A 109 15.72 27.03 -8.60
N LYS A 110 15.05 28.08 -9.09
CA LYS A 110 15.12 29.42 -8.51
C LYS A 110 14.47 29.47 -7.13
N ILE A 111 13.30 28.83 -6.97
CA ILE A 111 12.52 28.90 -5.73
C ILE A 111 12.86 27.84 -4.69
N LYS A 112 13.64 26.84 -5.06
CA LYS A 112 14.30 25.86 -4.16
C LYS A 112 13.34 25.10 -3.24
N PRO A 113 12.25 24.48 -3.75
CA PRO A 113 11.46 23.55 -2.95
C PRO A 113 12.31 22.33 -2.60
N ASP A 114 11.96 21.60 -1.55
CA ASP A 114 12.67 20.37 -1.19
C ASP A 114 12.51 19.25 -2.23
N ILE A 115 11.31 19.17 -2.82
CA ILE A 115 10.93 18.14 -3.79
C ILE A 115 10.29 18.84 -5.00
N ALA A 116 10.76 18.53 -6.21
CA ALA A 116 10.23 19.10 -7.45
C ALA A 116 9.85 18.02 -8.45
N VAL A 117 8.75 18.25 -9.15
CA VAL A 117 8.24 17.42 -10.25
C VAL A 117 8.44 18.19 -11.56
N ILE A 118 8.88 17.50 -12.60
CA ILE A 118 8.98 18.08 -13.96
C ILE A 118 7.60 18.27 -14.60
N LEU A 119 7.51 19.02 -15.70
CA LEU A 119 6.25 19.16 -16.43
C LEU A 119 5.93 17.94 -17.28
N ASP A 120 5.40 16.87 -16.68
CA ASP A 120 4.92 15.72 -17.43
C ASP A 120 3.62 16.01 -18.20
N LEU A 121 3.29 15.11 -19.14
CA LEU A 121 2.02 15.15 -19.86
C LEU A 121 1.13 14.02 -19.31
N PRO A 122 0.11 14.35 -18.48
CA PRO A 122 -0.71 13.33 -17.86
C PRO A 122 -1.55 12.59 -18.89
N THR A 123 -1.47 11.26 -18.90
CA THR A 123 -2.32 10.40 -19.72
C THR A 123 -3.81 10.52 -19.37
N GLY A 124 -4.15 10.84 -18.12
CA GLY A 124 -5.53 10.93 -17.66
C GLY A 124 -6.32 9.64 -17.87
N ASN A 125 -7.53 9.75 -18.42
CA ASN A 125 -8.41 8.63 -18.78
C ASN A 125 -8.50 8.43 -20.30
N ILE A 126 -7.38 8.62 -21.03
CA ILE A 126 -7.30 8.35 -22.46
C ILE A 126 -7.52 6.85 -22.71
N ASP A 127 -8.52 6.53 -23.54
CA ASP A 127 -8.86 5.15 -23.93
C ASP A 127 -8.19 4.71 -25.25
N ASN A 128 -7.47 5.61 -25.94
CA ASN A 128 -6.71 5.29 -27.16
C ASN A 128 -5.22 5.06 -26.85
N TYR A 129 -4.71 3.90 -27.26
CA TYR A 129 -3.33 3.49 -27.00
C TYR A 129 -2.29 4.44 -27.59
N ASP A 130 -2.45 4.87 -28.85
CA ASP A 130 -1.48 5.72 -29.53
C ASP A 130 -1.40 7.10 -28.87
N ASN A 131 -2.55 7.68 -28.49
CA ASN A 131 -2.58 8.94 -27.74
C ASN A 131 -1.92 8.80 -26.36
N ALA A 132 -2.19 7.72 -25.63
CA ALA A 132 -1.52 7.45 -24.36
C ALA A 132 -0.01 7.28 -24.53
N ARG A 133 0.41 6.60 -25.60
CA ARG A 133 1.81 6.43 -25.97
C ARG A 133 2.48 7.78 -26.20
N GLU A 134 1.85 8.71 -26.92
CA GLU A 134 2.37 10.06 -27.12
C GLU A 134 2.61 10.79 -25.79
N THR A 135 1.71 10.67 -24.82
CA THR A 135 1.91 11.28 -23.49
C THR A 135 3.15 10.73 -22.77
N VAL A 136 3.43 9.43 -22.92
CA VAL A 136 4.63 8.81 -22.35
C VAL A 136 5.89 9.32 -23.04
N TYR A 137 5.94 9.34 -24.37
CA TYR A 137 7.11 9.81 -25.09
C TYR A 137 7.41 11.29 -24.86
N GLU A 138 6.37 12.14 -24.79
CA GLU A 138 6.54 13.55 -24.45
C GLU A 138 7.05 13.73 -23.03
N THR A 139 6.54 12.95 -22.06
CA THR A 139 7.05 12.94 -20.68
C THR A 139 8.52 12.52 -20.64
N LEU A 140 8.93 11.49 -21.40
CA LEU A 140 10.32 11.07 -21.50
C LEU A 140 11.22 12.14 -22.12
N ARG A 141 10.75 12.82 -23.17
CA ARG A 141 11.47 13.93 -23.82
C ARG A 141 11.71 15.07 -22.83
N ARG A 142 10.68 15.44 -22.05
CA ARG A 142 10.77 16.49 -21.02
C ARG A 142 11.63 16.07 -19.83
N ALA A 143 11.62 14.78 -19.46
CA ALA A 143 12.52 14.25 -18.44
C ALA A 143 13.99 14.37 -18.88
N LYS A 144 14.30 14.09 -20.15
CA LYS A 144 15.64 14.28 -20.72
C LYS A 144 16.07 15.75 -20.70
N GLU A 145 15.21 16.64 -21.18
CA GLU A 145 15.45 18.09 -21.20
C GLU A 145 15.68 18.65 -19.79
N ALA A 146 14.84 18.26 -18.82
CA ALA A 146 14.99 18.66 -17.44
C ALA A 146 16.31 18.15 -16.83
N SER A 147 16.71 16.90 -17.12
CA SER A 147 18.02 16.39 -16.68
C SER A 147 19.18 17.25 -17.17
N ASP A 148 19.19 17.65 -18.44
CA ASP A 148 20.26 18.50 -18.99
C ASP A 148 20.32 19.88 -18.31
N ILE A 149 19.16 20.45 -17.97
CA ILE A 149 19.07 21.72 -17.25
C ILE A 149 19.56 21.57 -15.80
N ILE A 150 19.12 20.52 -15.10
CA ILE A 150 19.47 20.26 -13.70
C ILE A 150 20.98 20.01 -13.57
N THR A 151 21.57 19.21 -14.46
CA THR A 151 23.02 18.94 -14.48
C THR A 151 23.84 20.21 -14.71
N LYS A 152 23.40 21.12 -15.59
CA LYS A 152 24.10 22.40 -15.80
C LYS A 152 24.06 23.34 -14.60
N ASN A 153 23.09 23.15 -13.70
CA ASN A 153 22.88 23.97 -12.50
C ASN A 153 23.25 23.21 -11.20
N SER A 154 23.98 22.09 -11.30
CA SER A 154 24.17 21.11 -10.22
C SER A 154 25.09 21.56 -9.08
N ASN A 155 25.74 22.72 -9.17
CA ASN A 155 26.67 23.21 -8.15
C ASN A 155 26.01 23.50 -6.77
N ASN A 156 24.71 23.29 -6.60
CA ASN A 156 23.98 23.64 -5.37
C ASN A 156 22.65 22.89 -5.13
N ASN A 157 22.39 21.76 -5.80
CA ASN A 157 21.03 21.20 -5.79
C ASN A 157 20.85 20.01 -4.84
N ASP A 158 20.52 20.31 -3.57
CA ASP A 158 20.04 19.34 -2.57
C ASP A 158 18.55 18.96 -2.75
N MET A 159 17.93 19.37 -3.87
CA MET A 159 16.53 19.09 -4.20
C MET A 159 16.33 17.66 -4.67
N ILE A 160 15.22 17.04 -4.25
CA ILE A 160 14.79 15.76 -4.78
C ILE A 160 13.97 15.99 -6.04
N TRP A 161 14.42 15.46 -7.18
CA TRP A 161 13.65 15.46 -8.41
C TRP A 161 12.84 14.18 -8.58
N VAL A 162 11.57 14.34 -8.93
CA VAL A 162 10.60 13.27 -9.12
C VAL A 162 10.47 12.96 -10.61
N TYR A 163 10.62 11.69 -10.97
CA TYR A 163 10.36 11.15 -12.29
C TYR A 163 8.90 10.67 -12.42
N PRO A 164 8.08 11.29 -13.27
CA PRO A 164 6.70 10.87 -13.49
C PRO A 164 6.62 9.67 -14.44
N ILE A 165 5.93 8.61 -14.00
CA ILE A 165 5.61 7.43 -14.78
C ILE A 165 4.20 7.60 -15.31
N GLN A 166 4.06 7.66 -16.63
CA GLN A 166 2.79 7.83 -17.35
C GLN A 166 2.43 6.56 -18.13
N GLY A 167 1.25 6.54 -18.75
CA GLY A 167 0.72 5.39 -19.50
C GLY A 167 -0.73 5.06 -19.19
N GLY A 168 -1.31 5.67 -18.15
CA GLY A 168 -2.73 5.51 -17.80
C GLY A 168 -3.12 4.05 -17.58
N ARG A 169 -4.15 3.58 -18.27
CA ARG A 169 -4.67 2.20 -18.12
C ARG A 169 -3.85 1.15 -18.88
N PHE A 170 -2.87 1.57 -19.69
CA PHE A 170 -2.06 0.69 -20.53
C PHE A 170 -0.81 0.23 -19.76
N LEU A 171 -0.89 -0.96 -19.18
CA LEU A 171 0.16 -1.49 -18.29
C LEU A 171 1.51 -1.69 -19.01
N ASP A 172 1.50 -1.98 -20.30
CA ASP A 172 2.72 -2.08 -21.11
C ASP A 172 3.42 -0.73 -21.28
N LEU A 173 2.65 0.37 -21.43
CA LEU A 173 3.17 1.74 -21.42
C LEU A 173 3.71 2.13 -20.04
N ILE A 174 3.00 1.81 -18.96
CA ILE A 174 3.52 2.03 -17.58
C ILE A 174 4.82 1.27 -17.39
N LYS A 175 4.89 0.00 -17.81
CA LYS A 175 6.09 -0.83 -17.72
C LYS A 175 7.25 -0.22 -18.52
N PHE A 176 6.98 0.26 -19.72
CA PHE A 176 7.98 0.94 -20.55
C PHE A 176 8.49 2.21 -19.86
N SER A 177 7.59 3.11 -19.46
CA SER A 177 7.93 4.36 -18.76
C SER A 177 8.69 4.10 -17.46
N ALA A 178 8.27 3.13 -16.65
CA ALA A 178 8.96 2.76 -15.41
C ALA A 178 10.39 2.25 -15.64
N LYS A 179 10.62 1.47 -16.71
CA LYS A 179 11.96 0.96 -17.04
C LYS A 179 12.91 2.06 -17.51
N GLU A 180 12.40 3.07 -18.22
CA GLU A 180 13.19 4.19 -18.72
C GLU A 180 13.82 5.02 -17.60
N LEU A 181 13.29 4.98 -16.37
CA LEU A 181 13.89 5.64 -15.20
C LEU A 181 15.37 5.26 -15.01
N ILE A 182 15.80 4.05 -15.39
CA ILE A 182 17.20 3.62 -15.27
C ILE A 182 18.18 4.57 -15.98
N ASN A 183 17.72 5.23 -17.05
CA ASN A 183 18.51 6.17 -17.84
C ASN A 183 18.66 7.55 -17.17
N PHE A 184 17.96 7.79 -16.06
CA PHE A 184 17.88 9.09 -15.42
C PHE A 184 18.08 9.06 -13.89
N GLU A 185 18.47 7.92 -13.30
CA GLU A 185 18.57 7.74 -11.84
C GLU A 185 19.59 8.66 -11.14
N GLU A 186 20.57 9.18 -11.88
CA GLU A 186 21.54 10.16 -11.36
C GLU A 186 20.86 11.50 -11.01
N ILE A 187 19.74 11.81 -11.67
CA ILE A 187 19.00 13.05 -11.50
C ILE A 187 17.73 12.84 -10.70
N TYR A 188 16.93 11.84 -11.05
CA TYR A 188 15.65 11.58 -10.38
C TYR A 188 15.81 10.56 -9.28
N ASN A 189 15.77 11.04 -8.04
CA ASN A 189 15.94 10.21 -6.85
C ASN A 189 14.61 9.71 -6.27
N MET A 190 13.49 10.07 -6.90
CA MET A 190 12.14 9.66 -6.54
C MET A 190 11.34 9.42 -7.82
N ALA A 191 10.40 8.47 -7.78
CA ALA A 191 9.48 8.20 -8.89
C ALA A 191 8.05 8.48 -8.45
N ALA A 192 7.17 8.78 -9.40
CA ALA A 192 5.76 8.98 -9.14
C ALA A 192 4.90 8.29 -10.19
N LEU A 193 3.77 7.71 -9.79
CA LEU A 193 2.75 7.26 -10.73
C LEU A 193 1.79 8.41 -11.04
N GLY A 194 1.80 8.85 -12.30
CA GLY A 194 0.91 9.88 -12.81
C GLY A 194 -0.44 9.34 -13.30
N SER A 195 -1.42 10.23 -13.38
CA SER A 195 -2.77 9.96 -13.91
C SER A 195 -3.71 8.99 -13.15
N PRO A 196 -3.49 8.57 -11.89
CA PRO A 196 -4.47 7.71 -11.22
C PRO A 196 -5.70 8.50 -10.71
N THR A 197 -5.64 9.84 -10.63
CA THR A 197 -6.67 10.68 -9.99
C THR A 197 -8.07 10.42 -10.53
N VAL A 198 -8.24 10.42 -11.86
CA VAL A 198 -9.54 10.19 -12.50
C VAL A 198 -10.08 8.78 -12.17
N LEU A 199 -9.20 7.78 -12.12
CA LEU A 199 -9.56 6.41 -11.77
C LEU A 199 -9.96 6.28 -10.29
N LEU A 200 -9.27 7.00 -9.41
CA LEU A 200 -9.56 7.05 -7.98
C LEU A 200 -10.92 7.69 -7.69
N GLU A 201 -11.28 8.75 -8.42
CA GLU A 201 -12.58 9.41 -8.34
C GLU A 201 -13.73 8.52 -8.79
N HIS A 202 -13.49 7.68 -9.80
CA HIS A 202 -14.46 6.69 -10.29
C HIS A 202 -14.41 5.33 -9.56
N TYR A 203 -13.71 5.24 -8.43
CA TYR A 203 -13.60 4.01 -7.62
C TYR A 203 -13.02 2.81 -8.40
N MET A 204 -12.23 3.05 -9.45
CA MET A 204 -11.58 2.01 -10.28
C MET A 204 -10.28 1.53 -9.63
N TYR A 205 -10.38 1.11 -8.37
CA TYR A 205 -9.23 0.83 -7.51
C TYR A 205 -8.44 -0.42 -7.92
N ASP A 206 -9.08 -1.39 -8.56
CA ASP A 206 -8.40 -2.57 -9.08
C ASP A 206 -7.44 -2.23 -10.23
N ILE A 207 -7.83 -1.29 -11.10
CA ILE A 207 -6.94 -0.77 -12.15
C ILE A 207 -5.77 -0.01 -11.53
N VAL A 208 -6.02 0.82 -10.52
CA VAL A 208 -4.95 1.54 -9.81
C VAL A 208 -3.97 0.56 -9.14
N VAL A 209 -4.46 -0.55 -8.57
CA VAL A 209 -3.63 -1.64 -8.04
C VAL A 209 -2.73 -2.23 -9.15
N ASP A 210 -3.28 -2.51 -10.33
CA ASP A 210 -2.52 -3.04 -11.47
C ASP A 210 -1.45 -2.04 -11.96
N MET A 211 -1.78 -0.75 -12.01
CA MET A 211 -0.85 0.32 -12.38
C MET A 211 0.31 0.45 -11.37
N ILE A 212 0.00 0.50 -10.08
CA ILE A 212 1.01 0.60 -9.01
C ILE A 212 1.93 -0.62 -9.04
N TYR A 213 1.36 -1.83 -9.08
CA TYR A 213 2.14 -3.06 -9.19
C TYR A 213 3.06 -3.04 -10.41
N THR A 214 2.54 -2.65 -11.57
CA THR A 214 3.30 -2.63 -12.82
C THR A 214 4.46 -1.64 -12.75
N ALA A 215 4.25 -0.44 -12.22
CA ALA A 215 5.35 0.52 -12.02
C ALA A 215 6.37 0.00 -10.98
N LYS A 216 5.92 -0.39 -9.78
CA LYS A 216 6.77 -0.81 -8.66
C LYS A 216 7.58 -2.08 -8.94
N SER A 217 7.07 -2.98 -9.77
CA SER A 217 7.78 -4.20 -10.17
C SER A 217 8.86 -3.97 -11.22
N ASN A 218 8.92 -2.79 -11.83
CA ASN A 218 9.88 -2.44 -12.89
C ASN A 218 10.87 -1.33 -12.51
N ILE A 219 10.81 -0.81 -11.27
CA ILE A 219 11.80 0.14 -10.73
C ILE A 219 12.62 -0.48 -9.59
N LYS A 220 13.76 0.13 -9.27
CA LYS A 220 14.59 -0.30 -8.13
C LYS A 220 13.86 -0.06 -6.81
N ARG A 221 13.91 -1.04 -5.90
CA ARG A 221 13.28 -0.96 -4.57
C ARG A 221 13.75 0.25 -3.77
N GLY A 222 15.00 0.68 -3.94
CA GLY A 222 15.59 1.81 -3.21
C GLY A 222 14.95 3.17 -3.52
N ILE A 223 14.23 3.31 -4.63
CA ILE A 223 13.66 4.59 -5.08
C ILE A 223 12.31 4.84 -4.37
N PRO A 224 12.14 5.95 -3.61
CA PRO A 224 10.85 6.42 -3.09
C PRO A 224 9.81 6.55 -4.18
N PHE A 225 8.57 6.17 -3.87
CA PHE A 225 7.49 6.15 -4.84
C PHE A 225 6.28 6.95 -4.38
N HIS A 226 5.89 7.93 -5.19
CA HIS A 226 4.74 8.79 -4.97
C HIS A 226 3.52 8.30 -5.76
N LEU A 227 2.33 8.38 -5.19
CA LEU A 227 1.07 8.20 -5.90
C LEU A 227 0.35 9.54 -5.98
N PHE A 228 0.30 10.13 -7.19
CA PHE A 228 -0.37 11.40 -7.38
C PHE A 228 -1.88 11.30 -7.11
N GLY A 229 -2.45 12.27 -6.40
CA GLY A 229 -3.91 12.35 -6.18
C GLY A 229 -4.49 11.29 -5.22
N GLY A 230 -3.67 10.46 -4.59
CA GLY A 230 -4.08 9.38 -3.68
C GLY A 230 -4.56 9.87 -2.30
N GLY A 231 -5.68 10.59 -2.25
CA GLY A 231 -6.16 11.26 -1.02
C GLY A 231 -7.23 10.57 -0.19
N LEU A 232 -7.81 9.48 -0.67
CA LEU A 232 -8.91 8.82 0.02
C LEU A 232 -8.37 7.79 1.03
N PRO A 233 -8.74 7.86 2.33
CA PRO A 233 -8.19 6.97 3.35
C PRO A 233 -8.31 5.48 3.04
N HIS A 234 -9.44 5.01 2.51
CA HIS A 234 -9.69 3.59 2.32
C HIS A 234 -8.82 2.90 1.27
N ILE A 235 -8.15 3.64 0.37
CA ILE A 235 -7.23 3.05 -0.63
C ILE A 235 -5.75 3.14 -0.24
N ILE A 236 -5.40 4.07 0.66
CA ILE A 236 -4.01 4.30 1.11
C ILE A 236 -3.31 3.00 1.55
N PRO A 237 -3.90 2.15 2.42
CA PRO A 237 -3.24 0.93 2.87
C PRO A 237 -2.89 -0.03 1.74
N PHE A 238 -3.75 -0.15 0.73
CA PHE A 238 -3.55 -1.05 -0.42
C PHE A 238 -2.43 -0.56 -1.33
N ALA A 239 -2.37 0.74 -1.57
CA ALA A 239 -1.26 1.35 -2.30
C ALA A 239 0.06 1.19 -1.53
N VAL A 240 0.05 1.43 -0.22
CA VAL A 240 1.20 1.22 0.66
C VAL A 240 1.67 -0.24 0.62
N ALA A 241 0.75 -1.22 0.64
CA ALA A 241 1.07 -2.65 0.56
C ALA A 241 1.83 -3.05 -0.72
N LEU A 242 1.70 -2.27 -1.80
CA LEU A 242 2.45 -2.41 -3.05
C LEU A 242 3.77 -1.61 -3.08
N GLY A 243 4.09 -0.88 -2.00
CA GLY A 243 5.32 -0.13 -1.87
C GLY A 243 5.23 1.34 -2.29
N VAL A 244 4.04 1.96 -2.21
CA VAL A 244 3.89 3.42 -2.29
C VAL A 244 4.34 4.07 -0.97
N ASP A 245 5.14 5.13 -1.06
CA ASP A 245 5.79 5.80 0.08
C ASP A 245 5.22 7.18 0.37
N SER A 246 4.60 7.83 -0.61
CA SER A 246 3.94 9.11 -0.38
C SER A 246 2.75 9.33 -1.28
N PHE A 247 1.88 10.22 -0.83
CA PHE A 247 0.61 10.56 -1.46
C PHE A 247 0.42 12.07 -1.41
N ASP A 248 -0.33 12.63 -2.35
CA ASP A 248 -0.84 13.99 -2.26
C ASP A 248 -2.32 14.05 -2.64
N SER A 249 -3.05 15.03 -2.12
CA SER A 249 -4.40 15.31 -2.60
C SER A 249 -4.97 16.63 -2.10
N ALA A 250 -5.80 17.26 -2.95
CA ALA A 250 -6.69 18.35 -2.59
C ALA A 250 -8.07 17.87 -2.10
N SER A 251 -8.32 16.55 -2.06
CA SER A 251 -9.63 15.97 -1.70
C SER A 251 -10.14 16.49 -0.36
N TYR A 252 -9.28 16.66 0.64
CA TYR A 252 -9.68 17.14 1.97
C TYR A 252 -10.44 18.48 1.92
N ILE A 253 -10.03 19.41 1.05
CA ILE A 253 -10.66 20.72 0.90
C ILE A 253 -11.71 20.74 -0.21
N ILE A 254 -11.51 20.00 -1.31
CA ILE A 254 -12.51 19.85 -2.38
C ILE A 254 -13.80 19.25 -1.79
N TYR A 255 -13.67 18.22 -0.98
CA TYR A 255 -14.81 17.54 -0.37
C TYR A 255 -15.48 18.45 0.65
N ALA A 256 -14.70 19.17 1.45
CA ALA A 256 -15.24 20.12 2.41
C ALA A 256 -16.09 21.22 1.76
N ARG A 257 -15.70 21.74 0.58
CA ARG A 257 -16.48 22.74 -0.18
C ARG A 257 -17.85 22.22 -0.62
N ASP A 258 -17.95 20.90 -0.82
CA ASP A 258 -19.17 20.19 -1.20
C ASP A 258 -19.91 19.59 0.01
N ASN A 259 -19.63 20.06 1.23
CA ASN A 259 -20.17 19.51 2.47
C ASN A 259 -19.93 17.99 2.64
N ARG A 260 -18.83 17.46 2.10
CA ARG A 260 -18.47 16.05 2.23
C ARG A 260 -17.51 15.81 3.40
N TYR A 261 -17.88 14.82 4.22
CA TYR A 261 -17.19 14.38 5.42
C TYR A 261 -16.47 13.05 5.16
N ILE A 262 -15.14 13.06 5.23
CA ILE A 262 -14.31 11.87 4.99
C ILE A 262 -14.22 11.05 6.29
N THR A 263 -14.40 9.73 6.20
CA THR A 263 -14.00 8.77 7.23
C THR A 263 -12.90 7.86 6.71
N ARG A 264 -12.39 6.99 7.59
CA ARG A 264 -11.42 5.96 7.19
C ARG A 264 -12.00 4.93 6.21
N SER A 265 -13.32 4.77 6.15
CA SER A 265 -13.98 3.73 5.36
C SER A 265 -14.78 4.24 4.17
N ARG A 266 -15.30 5.47 4.23
CA ARG A 266 -16.11 6.06 3.16
C ARG A 266 -16.22 7.58 3.30
N VAL A 267 -17.02 8.18 2.43
CA VAL A 267 -17.28 9.62 2.40
C VAL A 267 -18.78 9.80 2.54
N TYR A 268 -19.20 10.65 3.47
CA TYR A 268 -20.60 11.03 3.69
C TYR A 268 -20.85 12.44 3.19
N LYS A 269 -22.10 12.73 2.83
CA LYS A 269 -22.58 14.11 2.82
C LYS A 269 -22.89 14.50 4.26
N LEU A 270 -22.55 15.72 4.64
CA LEU A 270 -22.78 16.20 6.01
C LEU A 270 -24.28 16.19 6.36
N GLU A 271 -25.14 16.44 5.38
CA GLU A 271 -26.59 16.44 5.52
C GLU A 271 -27.16 15.06 5.89
N ASP A 272 -26.44 13.98 5.56
CA ASP A 272 -26.86 12.60 5.82
C ASP A 272 -26.36 12.10 7.19
N LEU A 273 -25.60 12.90 7.93
CA LEU A 273 -25.02 12.51 9.22
C LEU A 273 -25.88 12.96 10.39
N GLU A 274 -26.26 12.01 11.25
CA GLU A 274 -26.86 12.29 12.56
C GLU A 274 -25.80 12.41 13.66
N TYR A 275 -24.69 11.69 13.53
CA TYR A 275 -23.58 11.64 14.47
C TYR A 275 -22.24 11.74 13.74
N PHE A 276 -21.23 12.34 14.36
CA PHE A 276 -19.87 12.22 13.87
C PHE A 276 -19.19 10.95 14.42
N PRO A 277 -18.80 9.99 13.57
CA PRO A 277 -18.05 8.80 13.98
C PRO A 277 -16.55 9.12 14.11
N CYS A 278 -16.20 10.20 14.81
CA CYS A 278 -14.83 10.69 14.97
C CYS A 278 -14.67 11.49 16.26
N SER A 279 -13.47 11.47 16.83
CA SER A 279 -13.12 12.18 18.06
C SER A 279 -12.08 13.28 17.85
N CYS A 280 -11.91 13.78 16.62
CA CYS A 280 -10.96 14.87 16.34
C CYS A 280 -11.37 16.19 17.03
N PRO A 281 -10.49 17.20 17.10
CA PRO A 281 -10.81 18.48 17.75
C PRO A 281 -12.05 19.21 17.20
N VAL A 282 -12.47 18.92 15.96
CA VAL A 282 -13.72 19.44 15.38
C VAL A 282 -14.90 18.61 15.88
N CYS A 283 -14.87 17.29 15.66
CA CYS A 283 -16.00 16.39 15.96
C CYS A 283 -16.27 16.25 17.47
N SER A 284 -15.28 16.52 18.32
CA SER A 284 -15.46 16.53 19.79
C SER A 284 -16.17 17.79 20.32
N LYS A 285 -16.33 18.83 19.50
CA LYS A 285 -16.91 20.13 19.89
C LYS A 285 -18.18 20.52 19.14
N HIS A 286 -18.49 19.82 18.05
CA HIS A 286 -19.60 20.14 17.16
C HIS A 286 -20.38 18.88 16.80
N THR A 287 -21.65 19.04 16.50
CA THR A 287 -22.50 18.02 15.88
C THR A 287 -22.67 18.29 14.37
N PRO A 288 -23.19 17.32 13.58
CA PRO A 288 -23.51 17.56 12.18
C PRO A 288 -24.47 18.73 11.95
N LYS A 289 -25.49 18.85 12.81
CA LYS A 289 -26.46 19.97 12.77
C LYS A 289 -25.77 21.31 13.05
N ASP A 290 -24.91 21.37 14.07
CA ASP A 290 -24.18 22.59 14.40
C ASP A 290 -23.36 23.07 13.20
N LEU A 291 -22.65 22.16 12.51
CA LEU A 291 -21.88 22.53 11.33
C LEU A 291 -22.77 23.05 10.20
N LEU A 292 -23.94 22.43 9.96
CA LEU A 292 -24.88 22.86 8.91
C LEU A 292 -25.44 24.26 9.15
N GLU A 293 -25.59 24.67 10.41
CA GLU A 293 -26.06 26.01 10.80
C GLU A 293 -24.99 27.10 10.65
N LEU A 294 -23.70 26.73 10.57
CA LEU A 294 -22.61 27.68 10.34
C LEU A 294 -22.62 28.23 8.91
N ASP A 295 -22.00 29.41 8.75
CA ASP A 295 -21.73 29.96 7.43
C ASP A 295 -20.83 29.02 6.60
N LYS A 296 -20.98 29.09 5.27
CA LYS A 296 -20.28 28.17 4.35
C LYS A 296 -18.76 28.19 4.51
N LYS A 297 -18.15 29.35 4.80
CA LYS A 297 -16.69 29.48 4.92
C LYS A 297 -16.21 28.75 6.18
N THR A 298 -16.84 29.02 7.32
CA THR A 298 -16.48 28.36 8.58
C THR A 298 -16.75 26.86 8.52
N ARG A 299 -17.90 26.44 7.98
CA ARG A 299 -18.23 25.02 7.78
C ARG A 299 -17.19 24.30 6.91
N THR A 300 -16.83 24.88 5.76
CA THR A 300 -15.81 24.32 4.85
C THR A 300 -14.47 24.17 5.55
N ARG A 301 -14.04 25.19 6.29
CA ARG A 301 -12.78 25.16 7.06
C ARG A 301 -12.77 24.03 8.09
N LEU A 302 -13.83 23.89 8.89
CA LEU A 302 -13.94 22.84 9.91
C LEU A 302 -13.99 21.44 9.31
N LEU A 303 -14.73 21.24 8.21
CA LEU A 303 -14.74 19.98 7.47
C LEU A 303 -13.36 19.65 6.89
N ALA A 304 -12.64 20.64 6.35
CA ALA A 304 -11.30 20.43 5.82
C ALA A 304 -10.31 19.99 6.92
N ILE A 305 -10.37 20.61 8.10
CA ILE A 305 -9.56 20.21 9.27
C ILE A 305 -9.90 18.79 9.70
N HIS A 306 -11.19 18.43 9.81
CA HIS A 306 -11.63 17.07 10.10
C HIS A 306 -11.10 16.05 9.07
N ASN A 307 -11.23 16.37 7.78
CA ASN A 307 -10.78 15.51 6.69
C ASN A 307 -9.26 15.26 6.77
N LEU A 308 -8.46 16.29 7.08
CA LEU A 308 -7.03 16.17 7.31
C LEU A 308 -6.68 15.29 8.52
N TYR A 309 -7.41 15.41 9.63
CA TYR A 309 -7.23 14.52 10.79
C TYR A 309 -7.49 13.06 10.42
N THR A 310 -8.55 12.80 9.65
CA THR A 310 -8.91 11.45 9.21
C THR A 310 -7.85 10.83 8.31
N ILE A 311 -7.32 11.59 7.35
CA ILE A 311 -6.23 11.13 6.48
C ILE A 311 -4.95 10.87 7.31
N SER A 312 -4.62 11.75 8.24
CA SER A 312 -3.48 11.58 9.16
C SER A 312 -3.63 10.32 10.03
N GLU A 313 -4.83 10.05 10.53
CA GLU A 313 -5.15 8.85 11.31
C GLU A 313 -4.93 7.58 10.49
N GLU A 314 -5.39 7.55 9.24
CA GLU A 314 -5.21 6.39 8.36
C GLU A 314 -3.74 6.11 8.05
N ILE A 315 -2.94 7.15 7.78
CA ILE A 315 -1.49 7.03 7.59
C ILE A 315 -0.83 6.43 8.84
N LYS A 316 -1.20 6.92 10.04
CA LYS A 316 -0.67 6.40 11.31
C LYS A 316 -1.10 4.95 11.57
N ALA A 317 -2.36 4.60 11.32
CA ALA A 317 -2.86 3.24 11.46
C ALA A 317 -2.14 2.27 10.52
N THR A 318 -1.91 2.69 9.26
CA THR A 318 -1.14 1.91 8.28
C THR A 318 0.30 1.69 8.75
N LYS A 319 0.97 2.74 9.26
CA LYS A 319 2.30 2.61 9.86
C LYS A 319 2.33 1.68 11.06
N GLN A 320 1.32 1.75 11.93
CA GLN A 320 1.23 0.84 13.07
C GLN A 320 1.08 -0.61 12.60
N ALA A 321 0.24 -0.88 11.60
CA ALA A 321 0.07 -2.22 11.03
C ALA A 321 1.39 -2.76 10.44
N ILE A 322 2.15 -1.93 9.71
CA ILE A 322 3.50 -2.29 9.22
C ILE A 322 4.46 -2.57 10.37
N LYS A 323 4.46 -1.73 11.40
CA LYS A 323 5.34 -1.90 12.57
C LYS A 323 5.08 -3.23 13.28
N GLU A 324 3.82 -3.66 13.30
CA GLU A 324 3.38 -4.87 14.01
C GLU A 324 3.42 -6.16 13.19
N GLY A 325 3.68 -6.12 11.88
CA GLY A 325 3.55 -7.32 11.04
C GLY A 325 2.11 -7.73 10.79
N ARG A 326 1.20 -6.75 10.75
CA ARG A 326 -0.24 -6.95 10.66
C ARG A 326 -0.89 -6.19 9.49
N LEU A 327 -0.08 -5.77 8.51
CA LEU A 327 -0.64 -5.05 7.36
C LEU A 327 -1.64 -5.91 6.59
N PHE A 328 -1.39 -7.22 6.42
CA PHE A 328 -2.33 -8.08 5.71
C PHE A 328 -3.71 -8.16 6.40
N GLU A 329 -3.74 -8.36 7.72
CA GLU A 329 -4.98 -8.33 8.51
C GLU A 329 -5.70 -6.99 8.34
N TYR A 330 -4.95 -5.90 8.41
CA TYR A 330 -5.50 -4.57 8.25
C TYR A 330 -6.11 -4.36 6.86
N LEU A 331 -5.47 -4.84 5.79
CA LEU A 331 -6.04 -4.81 4.44
C LEU A 331 -7.33 -5.62 4.34
N GLN A 332 -7.38 -6.79 4.97
CA GLN A 332 -8.56 -7.64 4.97
C GLN A 332 -9.74 -6.98 5.70
N GLU A 333 -9.50 -6.36 6.85
CA GLU A 333 -10.51 -5.54 7.55
C GLU A 333 -11.04 -4.41 6.65
N LYS A 334 -10.13 -3.67 6.02
CA LYS A 334 -10.46 -2.54 5.15
C LYS A 334 -11.20 -2.97 3.87
N ALA A 335 -10.93 -4.16 3.36
CA ALA A 335 -11.56 -4.69 2.14
C ALA A 335 -13.08 -4.73 2.25
N TYR A 336 -13.62 -5.03 3.44
CA TYR A 336 -15.05 -5.13 3.69
C TYR A 336 -15.76 -3.78 3.88
N SER A 337 -15.04 -2.66 3.77
CA SER A 337 -15.65 -1.32 3.90
C SER A 337 -16.52 -0.90 2.72
N HIS A 338 -16.19 -1.37 1.50
CA HIS A 338 -16.89 -1.03 0.25
C HIS A 338 -16.58 -2.05 -0.87
N PRO A 339 -17.52 -2.42 -1.76
CA PRO A 339 -17.30 -3.41 -2.83
C PRO A 339 -16.12 -3.09 -3.78
N ALA A 340 -15.91 -1.82 -4.12
CA ALA A 340 -14.75 -1.42 -4.92
C ALA A 340 -13.42 -1.65 -4.20
N VAL A 341 -13.37 -1.47 -2.88
CA VAL A 341 -12.18 -1.73 -2.06
C VAL A 341 -11.96 -3.24 -1.93
N TYR A 342 -13.03 -4.02 -1.75
CA TYR A 342 -12.97 -5.47 -1.82
C TYR A 342 -12.41 -5.96 -3.17
N THR A 343 -12.87 -5.37 -4.28
CA THR A 343 -12.38 -5.68 -5.63
C THR A 343 -10.88 -5.36 -5.76
N ALA A 344 -10.43 -4.22 -5.21
CA ALA A 344 -9.02 -3.87 -5.14
C ALA A 344 -8.20 -4.88 -4.31
N PHE A 345 -8.74 -5.32 -3.17
CA PHE A 345 -8.11 -6.37 -2.35
C PHE A 345 -7.98 -7.67 -3.14
N LYS A 346 -9.06 -8.16 -3.76
CA LYS A 346 -9.02 -9.36 -4.60
C LYS A 346 -8.02 -9.23 -5.75
N ARG A 347 -7.88 -8.02 -6.32
CA ARG A 347 -6.87 -7.74 -7.33
C ARG A 347 -5.45 -7.80 -6.76
N LEU A 348 -5.21 -7.17 -5.60
CA LEU A 348 -3.95 -7.21 -4.87
C LEU A 348 -3.49 -8.65 -4.59
N LEU A 349 -4.41 -9.55 -4.21
CA LEU A 349 -4.09 -10.95 -3.95
C LEU A 349 -3.55 -11.70 -5.18
N LYS A 350 -3.85 -11.24 -6.41
CA LYS A 350 -3.24 -11.81 -7.63
C LYS A 350 -1.73 -11.54 -7.70
N TYR A 351 -1.24 -10.57 -6.94
CA TYR A 351 0.17 -10.20 -6.83
C TYR A 351 0.81 -10.74 -5.54
N SER A 352 0.24 -11.78 -4.94
CA SER A 352 0.72 -12.33 -3.67
C SER A 352 2.17 -12.81 -3.72
N GLU A 353 2.67 -13.30 -4.85
CA GLU A 353 4.09 -13.66 -5.01
C GLU A 353 5.03 -12.44 -4.92
N TYR A 354 4.58 -11.30 -5.42
CA TYR A 354 5.32 -10.04 -5.30
C TYR A 354 5.32 -9.54 -3.86
N LEU A 355 4.19 -9.64 -3.16
CA LEU A 355 4.11 -9.32 -1.74
C LEU A 355 5.03 -10.25 -0.92
N GLU A 356 5.00 -11.56 -1.20
CA GLU A 356 5.83 -12.55 -0.50
C GLU A 356 7.32 -12.35 -0.69
N LYS A 357 7.73 -11.92 -1.89
CA LYS A 357 9.13 -11.62 -2.20
C LYS A 357 9.72 -10.54 -1.27
N TYR A 358 8.92 -9.57 -0.87
CA TYR A 358 9.36 -8.42 -0.06
C TYR A 358 8.97 -8.52 1.41
N ASP A 359 8.05 -9.42 1.73
CA ASP A 359 7.65 -9.73 3.09
C ASP A 359 8.82 -10.33 3.91
N PRO A 360 9.14 -9.77 5.08
CA PRO A 360 10.20 -10.30 5.93
C PRO A 360 9.78 -11.61 6.59
N ARG A 361 10.73 -12.54 6.70
CA ARG A 361 10.45 -13.88 7.25
C ARG A 361 10.03 -13.88 8.71
N ILE A 362 10.68 -13.06 9.52
CA ILE A 362 10.41 -12.85 10.94
C ILE A 362 10.77 -11.39 11.25
N ARG A 363 10.00 -10.73 12.12
CA ARG A 363 10.34 -9.42 12.71
C ARG A 363 10.38 -9.55 14.21
N GLY A 364 11.39 -8.94 14.84
CA GLY A 364 11.48 -8.69 16.28
C GLY A 364 10.79 -9.78 17.12
N ASP A 365 9.73 -9.38 17.81
CA ASP A 365 8.84 -10.30 18.55
C ASP A 365 7.79 -10.89 17.60
N ALA A 366 7.91 -12.18 17.31
CA ALA A 366 6.95 -12.90 16.46
C ALA A 366 5.56 -12.89 17.11
N LYS A 367 4.61 -12.20 16.47
CA LYS A 367 3.19 -12.19 16.87
C LYS A 367 2.42 -13.28 16.13
N GLY A 368 1.39 -13.80 16.77
CA GLY A 368 0.46 -14.70 16.10
C GLY A 368 -0.23 -14.02 14.91
N ILE A 369 -0.28 -14.72 13.77
CA ILE A 369 -1.00 -14.25 12.57
C ILE A 369 -2.48 -14.58 12.68
N PHE A 370 -3.35 -13.74 12.11
CA PHE A 370 -4.78 -14.02 12.07
C PHE A 370 -5.20 -14.51 10.69
N LEU A 371 -5.89 -15.64 10.69
CA LEU A 371 -6.40 -16.32 9.50
C LEU A 371 -7.92 -16.31 9.60
N TYR A 372 -8.61 -15.84 8.57
CA TYR A 372 -10.06 -15.63 8.62
C TYR A 372 -10.79 -16.50 7.60
N ASP A 373 -10.42 -16.36 6.33
CA ASP A 373 -11.16 -16.93 5.19
C ASP A 373 -10.19 -17.37 4.08
N VAL A 374 -10.72 -17.78 2.93
CA VAL A 374 -9.93 -18.19 1.75
C VAL A 374 -8.90 -17.14 1.30
N ASN A 375 -9.09 -15.85 1.60
CA ASN A 375 -8.13 -14.81 1.25
C ASN A 375 -6.85 -14.92 2.09
N SER A 376 -6.93 -15.46 3.30
CA SER A 376 -5.77 -15.68 4.15
C SER A 376 -4.78 -16.68 3.54
N LEU A 377 -5.20 -17.55 2.60
CA LEU A 377 -4.30 -18.46 1.87
C LEU A 377 -3.27 -17.73 0.99
N TYR A 378 -3.51 -16.45 0.68
CA TYR A 378 -2.61 -15.60 -0.10
C TYR A 378 -1.60 -14.83 0.76
N ARG A 379 -1.60 -15.04 2.09
CA ARG A 379 -0.59 -14.46 2.99
C ARG A 379 0.82 -14.96 2.62
N PRO A 380 1.84 -14.09 2.62
CA PRO A 380 3.23 -14.47 2.35
C PRO A 380 3.71 -15.71 3.10
N GLU A 381 3.34 -15.81 4.37
CA GLU A 381 3.75 -16.89 5.26
C GLU A 381 3.19 -18.25 4.82
N ILE A 382 1.91 -18.30 4.45
CA ILE A 382 1.26 -19.52 3.95
C ILE A 382 1.83 -19.90 2.59
N LEU A 383 2.05 -18.92 1.69
CA LEU A 383 2.65 -19.17 0.38
C LEU A 383 4.08 -19.70 0.49
N ARG A 384 4.89 -19.09 1.36
CA ARG A 384 6.27 -19.52 1.63
C ARG A 384 6.29 -20.93 2.21
N TYR A 385 5.37 -21.23 3.11
CA TYR A 385 5.22 -22.56 3.68
C TYR A 385 4.79 -23.61 2.64
N SER A 386 3.81 -23.28 1.81
CA SER A 386 3.37 -24.13 0.71
C SER A 386 4.53 -24.42 -0.25
N LYS A 387 5.32 -23.40 -0.63
CA LYS A 387 6.55 -23.56 -1.44
C LYS A 387 7.58 -24.47 -0.75
N PHE A 388 7.78 -24.34 0.57
CA PHE A 388 8.64 -25.25 1.33
C PHE A 388 8.15 -26.71 1.21
N LEU A 389 6.86 -26.95 1.42
CA LEU A 389 6.28 -28.29 1.30
C LEU A 389 6.45 -28.88 -0.09
N THR A 390 6.44 -28.07 -1.17
CA THR A 390 6.68 -28.58 -2.54
C THR A 390 8.06 -29.22 -2.74
N ARG A 391 9.04 -28.81 -1.92
CA ARG A 391 10.44 -29.27 -2.01
C ARG A 391 10.78 -30.32 -0.95
N TYR A 392 9.86 -30.62 -0.04
CA TYR A 392 10.04 -31.67 0.95
C TYR A 392 10.11 -33.03 0.27
N THR A 393 11.07 -33.84 0.71
CA THR A 393 11.30 -35.22 0.27
C THR A 393 11.04 -36.17 1.43
N LYS A 394 10.29 -37.25 1.20
CA LYS A 394 10.07 -38.30 2.20
C LYS A 394 11.38 -38.83 2.78
N LYS A 395 11.38 -39.15 4.08
CA LYS A 395 12.49 -39.86 4.75
C LYS A 395 12.16 -41.35 4.93
N ASN A 396 10.87 -41.70 4.98
CA ASN A 396 10.39 -43.06 5.19
C ASN A 396 9.28 -43.42 4.18
N GLU A 397 9.01 -44.71 4.01
CA GLU A 397 7.93 -45.20 3.13
C GLU A 397 6.53 -45.08 3.74
N LYS A 398 6.45 -44.91 5.06
CA LYS A 398 5.22 -44.70 5.83
C LYS A 398 5.08 -43.22 6.21
N ILE A 399 3.87 -42.67 6.04
CA ILE A 399 3.45 -41.39 6.60
C ILE A 399 2.30 -41.59 7.60
N THR A 400 2.40 -40.93 8.74
CA THR A 400 1.33 -40.84 9.74
C THR A 400 0.90 -39.38 9.89
N ILE A 401 -0.38 -39.09 9.65
CA ILE A 401 -0.95 -37.75 9.67
C ILE A 401 -1.92 -37.63 10.84
N TYR A 402 -1.60 -36.77 11.79
CA TYR A 402 -2.47 -36.41 12.90
C TYR A 402 -3.27 -35.15 12.54
N CYS A 403 -4.57 -35.29 12.41
CA CYS A 403 -5.44 -34.15 12.16
C CYS A 403 -5.58 -33.31 13.45
N TYR A 404 -5.22 -32.03 13.37
CA TYR A 404 -5.26 -31.10 14.50
C TYR A 404 -6.60 -30.37 14.55
N ASP A 405 -7.44 -30.76 15.51
CA ASP A 405 -8.72 -30.11 15.77
C ASP A 405 -8.59 -29.09 16.91
N ARG A 406 -8.76 -27.81 16.57
CA ARG A 406 -8.67 -26.70 17.53
C ARG A 406 -9.90 -26.58 18.42
N ILE A 407 -11.03 -27.22 18.07
CA ILE A 407 -12.30 -27.17 18.80
C ILE A 407 -12.17 -27.82 20.19
N VAL A 408 -11.24 -28.77 20.35
CA VAL A 408 -11.11 -29.60 21.57
C VAL A 408 -10.11 -29.02 22.59
N SER A 409 -9.49 -27.85 22.32
CA SER A 409 -8.57 -27.15 23.22
C SER A 409 -7.28 -27.93 23.53
N GLU A 410 -6.22 -27.57 22.82
CA GLU A 410 -4.81 -27.69 23.23
C GLU A 410 -3.96 -26.86 22.26
N THR A 411 -2.88 -26.25 22.75
CA THR A 411 -1.95 -25.57 21.84
C THR A 411 -1.30 -26.62 20.92
N ILE A 412 -0.80 -26.20 19.75
CA ILE A 412 -0.04 -27.13 18.88
C ILE A 412 1.14 -27.75 19.63
N TYR A 413 1.70 -27.03 20.61
CA TYR A 413 2.73 -27.54 21.52
C TYR A 413 2.23 -28.72 22.35
N ASP A 414 1.09 -28.58 23.04
CA ASP A 414 0.53 -29.65 23.89
C ASP A 414 0.16 -30.88 23.06
N TYR A 415 -0.44 -30.66 21.89
CA TYR A 415 -0.81 -31.74 20.98
C TYR A 415 0.42 -32.50 20.45
N LYS A 416 1.50 -31.78 20.14
CA LYS A 416 2.78 -32.38 19.75
C LYS A 416 3.37 -33.26 20.86
N GLN A 417 3.28 -32.85 22.12
CA GLN A 417 3.81 -33.67 23.23
C GLN A 417 3.06 -35.00 23.36
N LYS A 418 1.72 -34.96 23.29
CA LYS A 418 0.92 -36.20 23.29
C LYS A 418 1.26 -37.15 22.14
N ILE A 419 1.50 -36.59 20.95
CA ILE A 419 1.92 -37.38 19.79
C ILE A 419 3.28 -38.02 20.06
N LYS A 420 4.25 -37.27 20.61
CA LYS A 420 5.56 -37.83 20.98
C LYS A 420 5.45 -38.97 21.99
N ASP A 421 4.63 -38.81 23.01
CA ASP A 421 4.40 -39.84 24.03
C ASP A 421 3.77 -41.11 23.41
N SER A 422 2.83 -40.94 22.48
CA SER A 422 2.22 -42.05 21.74
C SER A 422 3.18 -42.72 20.76
N LEU A 423 4.15 -41.97 20.20
CA LEU A 423 5.10 -42.47 19.21
C LEU A 423 6.32 -43.17 19.82
N ALA A 424 6.57 -43.00 21.13
CA ALA A 424 7.74 -43.52 21.83
C ALA A 424 7.94 -45.05 21.68
N ASN A 425 6.91 -45.79 21.26
CA ASN A 425 6.92 -47.23 21.03
C ASN A 425 6.48 -47.66 19.61
N SER A 426 6.42 -46.74 18.63
CA SER A 426 5.82 -46.99 17.31
C SER A 426 6.82 -47.05 16.14
N ASP A 427 6.38 -47.63 15.02
CA ASP A 427 7.13 -47.88 13.79
C ASP A 427 7.72 -46.59 13.17
N LYS A 428 8.93 -46.67 12.58
CA LYS A 428 9.62 -45.51 11.97
C LYS A 428 8.88 -45.02 10.72
N GLY A 429 8.16 -43.91 10.82
CA GLY A 429 7.49 -43.23 9.71
C GLY A 429 7.66 -41.71 9.78
N ASP A 430 7.36 -41.02 8.66
CA ASP A 430 7.30 -39.57 8.66
C ASP A 430 6.01 -39.11 9.34
N VAL A 431 6.11 -38.19 10.29
CA VAL A 431 4.95 -37.74 11.09
C VAL A 431 4.60 -36.30 10.78
N PHE A 432 3.32 -36.07 10.49
CA PHE A 432 2.78 -34.75 10.15
C PHE A 432 1.54 -34.42 10.97
N LEU A 433 1.30 -33.12 11.16
CA LEU A 433 0.04 -32.55 11.61
C LEU A 433 -0.73 -32.03 10.41
N ALA A 434 -2.01 -32.35 10.25
CA ALA A 434 -2.88 -31.65 9.30
C ALA A 434 -3.56 -30.49 10.02
N VAL A 435 -3.23 -29.26 9.63
CA VAL A 435 -3.69 -28.02 10.27
C VAL A 435 -4.41 -27.15 9.24
N PRO A 436 -5.60 -26.57 9.59
CA PRO A 436 -6.26 -25.58 8.75
C PRO A 436 -5.31 -24.48 8.23
N PHE A 437 -5.54 -24.01 7.00
CA PHE A 437 -4.72 -23.09 6.19
C PHE A 437 -3.31 -23.58 5.80
N PHE A 438 -2.57 -24.23 6.70
CA PHE A 438 -1.19 -24.66 6.44
C PHE A 438 -1.08 -26.03 5.75
N GLY A 439 -2.09 -26.89 5.88
CA GLY A 439 -2.05 -28.25 5.37
C GLY A 439 -1.18 -29.15 6.24
N LEU A 440 -0.22 -29.87 5.63
CA LEU A 440 0.65 -30.81 6.36
C LEU A 440 1.83 -30.10 6.99
N ILE A 441 2.02 -30.28 8.29
CA ILE A 441 3.15 -29.74 9.06
C ILE A 441 4.02 -30.87 9.60
N PRO A 442 5.29 -31.02 9.18
CA PRO A 442 6.20 -31.98 9.81
C PRO A 442 6.22 -31.75 11.31
N LEU A 443 6.09 -32.81 12.10
CA LEU A 443 6.00 -32.71 13.55
C LEU A 443 7.21 -31.97 14.15
N GLU A 444 8.38 -32.09 13.52
CA GLU A 444 9.61 -31.39 13.91
C GLU A 444 9.49 -29.87 13.78
N LEU A 445 8.70 -29.38 12.82
CA LEU A 445 8.50 -27.96 12.53
C LEU A 445 7.26 -27.35 13.19
N ALA A 446 6.42 -28.14 13.86
CA ALA A 446 5.14 -27.67 14.40
C ALA A 446 5.24 -26.46 15.36
N GLU A 447 6.39 -26.26 16.01
CA GLU A 447 6.64 -25.12 16.92
C GLU A 447 7.30 -23.90 16.24
N SER A 448 7.61 -24.00 14.95
CA SER A 448 8.28 -22.93 14.20
C SER A 448 7.27 -21.85 13.78
N TYR A 449 7.71 -20.59 13.70
CA TYR A 449 6.89 -19.52 13.12
C TYR A 449 6.62 -19.75 11.63
N PRO A 450 5.38 -19.57 11.13
CA PRO A 450 4.14 -19.18 11.84
C PRO A 450 3.22 -20.38 12.14
N LEU A 451 3.77 -21.60 12.14
CA LEU A 451 3.05 -22.88 12.16
C LEU A 451 2.38 -23.20 13.50
N SER A 452 2.76 -22.50 14.57
CA SER A 452 2.10 -22.57 15.88
C SER A 452 1.54 -21.23 16.37
N GLN A 453 2.05 -20.11 15.84
CA GLN A 453 1.64 -18.76 16.22
C GLN A 453 0.57 -18.25 15.25
N PHE A 454 -0.65 -18.78 15.35
CA PHE A 454 -1.78 -18.25 14.58
C PHE A 454 -3.11 -18.39 15.32
N GLU A 455 -4.07 -17.52 14.98
CA GLU A 455 -5.47 -17.64 15.34
C GLU A 455 -6.33 -17.83 14.10
N ALA A 456 -7.34 -18.70 14.21
CA ALA A 456 -8.27 -19.03 13.16
C ALA A 456 -9.67 -19.24 13.76
N PRO A 457 -10.74 -19.00 12.99
CA PRO A 457 -12.11 -19.34 13.36
C PRO A 457 -12.24 -20.79 13.82
N LYS A 458 -13.23 -21.04 14.69
CA LYS A 458 -13.60 -22.41 15.09
C LYS A 458 -14.23 -23.18 13.93
N GLU A 459 -15.05 -22.51 13.14
CA GLU A 459 -15.67 -23.04 11.93
C GLU A 459 -14.83 -22.60 10.73
N ILE A 460 -14.33 -23.56 9.98
CA ILE A 460 -13.47 -23.33 8.82
C ILE A 460 -14.30 -23.49 7.55
N ASP A 461 -14.19 -22.54 6.62
CA ASP A 461 -14.90 -22.59 5.34
C ASP A 461 -14.58 -23.88 4.55
N GLU A 462 -15.59 -24.44 3.89
CA GLU A 462 -15.45 -25.67 3.09
C GLU A 462 -14.41 -25.53 1.97
N ASP A 463 -14.27 -24.33 1.40
CA ASP A 463 -13.27 -24.03 0.37
C ASP A 463 -11.84 -24.20 0.91
N ILE A 464 -11.59 -23.80 2.16
CA ILE A 464 -10.28 -23.97 2.81
C ILE A 464 -10.01 -25.45 3.07
N ILE A 465 -11.02 -26.19 3.55
CA ILE A 465 -10.93 -27.64 3.79
C ILE A 465 -10.62 -28.35 2.46
N THR A 466 -11.29 -27.96 1.38
CA THR A 466 -11.10 -28.53 0.04
C THR A 466 -9.70 -28.25 -0.51
N ASP A 467 -9.21 -27.01 -0.40
CA ASP A 467 -7.84 -26.65 -0.79
C ASP A 467 -6.79 -27.49 -0.05
N ILE A 468 -6.94 -27.62 1.28
CA ILE A 468 -6.04 -28.41 2.11
C ILE A 468 -6.07 -29.88 1.73
N LYS A 469 -7.26 -30.46 1.54
CA LYS A 469 -7.41 -31.86 1.13
C LYS A 469 -6.67 -32.11 -0.18
N ASN A 470 -6.80 -31.23 -1.16
CA ASN A 470 -6.11 -31.34 -2.43
C ASN A 470 -4.58 -31.26 -2.26
N LYS A 471 -4.08 -30.32 -1.45
CA LYS A 471 -2.64 -30.20 -1.14
C LYS A 471 -2.07 -31.42 -0.41
N ILE A 472 -2.82 -31.99 0.54
CA ILE A 472 -2.43 -33.23 1.23
C ILE A 472 -2.31 -34.39 0.23
N LEU A 473 -3.31 -34.57 -0.63
CA LEU A 473 -3.34 -35.62 -1.64
C LEU A 473 -2.18 -35.49 -2.63
N GLU A 474 -1.92 -34.27 -3.11
CA GLU A 474 -0.80 -33.99 -4.00
C GLU A 474 0.54 -34.29 -3.32
N PHE A 475 0.71 -33.89 -2.05
CA PHE A 475 1.92 -34.14 -1.28
C PHE A 475 2.22 -35.64 -1.14
N ILE A 476 1.21 -36.43 -0.79
CA ILE A 476 1.33 -37.90 -0.63
C ILE A 476 1.73 -38.54 -1.95
N ARG A 477 1.02 -38.20 -3.04
CA ARG A 477 1.28 -38.74 -4.39
C ARG A 477 2.68 -38.38 -4.88
N ARG A 478 3.07 -37.11 -4.76
CA ARG A 478 4.38 -36.63 -5.23
C ARG A 478 5.54 -37.31 -4.50
N ASN A 479 5.41 -37.54 -3.20
CA ASN A 479 6.43 -38.21 -2.41
C ASN A 479 6.40 -39.73 -2.50
N ASN A 480 5.39 -40.32 -3.17
CA ASN A 480 5.23 -41.76 -3.36
C ASN A 480 5.28 -42.54 -2.02
N TYR A 481 4.50 -42.11 -1.02
CA TYR A 481 4.36 -42.87 0.23
C TYR A 481 3.58 -44.17 -0.02
N GLN A 482 4.11 -45.30 0.47
CA GLN A 482 3.50 -46.62 0.29
C GLN A 482 2.45 -46.94 1.35
N LYS A 483 2.59 -46.35 2.55
CA LYS A 483 1.66 -46.54 3.67
C LYS A 483 1.24 -45.19 4.21
N VAL A 484 -0.07 -44.94 4.27
CA VAL A 484 -0.67 -43.71 4.80
C VAL A 484 -1.55 -44.08 5.98
N GLU A 485 -1.27 -43.49 7.13
CA GLU A 485 -2.06 -43.63 8.35
C GLU A 485 -2.64 -42.27 8.74
N LEU A 486 -3.95 -42.23 9.03
CA LEU A 486 -4.67 -41.03 9.43
C LEU A 486 -5.15 -41.19 10.88
N VAL A 487 -4.91 -40.19 11.71
CA VAL A 487 -5.28 -40.21 13.13
C VAL A 487 -6.13 -38.97 13.45
N ASN A 488 -7.27 -39.18 14.12
CA ASN A 488 -8.21 -38.12 14.56
C ASN A 488 -8.82 -37.24 13.44
N CYS A 489 -8.89 -37.73 12.21
CA CYS A 489 -9.35 -36.95 11.06
C CYS A 489 -10.87 -36.88 10.88
N GLU A 490 -11.65 -37.63 11.67
CA GLU A 490 -13.12 -37.69 11.57
C GLU A 490 -13.79 -36.35 11.90
N LYS A 491 -13.18 -35.51 12.74
CA LYS A 491 -13.77 -34.25 13.24
C LYS A 491 -13.54 -33.04 12.34
N LEU A 492 -12.50 -33.07 11.52
CA LEU A 492 -12.17 -31.96 10.60
C LEU A 492 -12.97 -32.02 9.29
N ASN A 493 -13.89 -32.98 9.13
CA ASN A 493 -14.53 -33.34 7.85
C ASN A 493 -13.51 -33.48 6.68
N LEU A 494 -12.24 -33.69 7.01
CA LEU A 494 -11.21 -34.11 6.09
C LEU A 494 -11.47 -35.60 5.81
N HIS A 495 -12.50 -35.88 4.99
CA HIS A 495 -12.76 -37.21 4.45
C HIS A 495 -11.63 -37.56 3.46
N ILE A 496 -10.44 -37.85 4.01
CA ILE A 496 -9.24 -38.36 3.34
C ILE A 496 -9.27 -39.90 3.32
N ASN A 497 -10.33 -40.52 3.88
CA ASN A 497 -10.52 -41.96 3.99
C ASN A 497 -10.53 -42.73 2.65
N SER A 498 -10.48 -42.06 1.50
CA SER A 498 -10.37 -42.69 0.18
C SER A 498 -8.93 -42.98 -0.28
N ILE A 499 -7.91 -42.87 0.59
CA ILE A 499 -6.51 -43.27 0.27
C ILE A 499 -6.23 -44.74 0.64
N SER A 500 -7.24 -45.54 0.99
CA SER A 500 -7.05 -46.98 1.09
C SER A 500 -6.84 -47.60 -0.29
N ALA A 501 -5.59 -47.95 -0.60
CA ALA A 501 -5.21 -49.04 -1.49
C ALA A 501 -5.89 -49.06 -2.87
N SER A 502 -5.38 -48.26 -3.80
CA SER A 502 -5.26 -48.75 -5.18
C SER A 502 -3.77 -48.95 -5.44
N SER A 503 -3.37 -50.20 -5.24
CA SER A 503 -2.11 -50.85 -5.61
C SER A 503 -1.59 -50.46 -6.99
#